data_AF-A0AAU9ICS4-F1
#
_entry.id   AF-A0AAU9ICS4-F1
#
_cell.length_a   1.000
_cell.length_b   1.000
_cell.length_c   1.000
_cell.angle_alpha   90.00
_cell.angle_beta   90.00
_cell.angle_gamma   90.00
#
_symmetry.space_group_name_H-M   'P 1'
#
loop_
_entity.id
_entity.type
_entity.pdbx_description
1 polymer ?
#
loop_
_entity_poly.entity_id
_entity_poly.type
_entity_poly.pdbx_seq_one_letter_code
_entity_poly.pdbx_strand_id
1 'polypeptide(L)'
;MVLVSKSEKRQIYQYLLKEGTLVVRKDAGLPRHQDIAVPNLKIMMICKSLKSRGLIEEKFNWQWFYYYLNEKGILAMCEYLGLPSNIRPDIYKAPAVKKPRENEDRVRRGGFGRGLKKE
;
A
#
# COMPACT_ATOMS: atom_id res chain seq x y z
N MET A 1 -17.12 -4.89 -24.16
CA MET A 1 -15.96 -5.74 -23.83
C MET A 1 -14.72 -4.86 -23.87
N VAL A 2 -13.96 -4.73 -22.77
CA VAL A 2 -12.76 -3.86 -22.74
C VAL A 2 -11.53 -4.71 -23.00
N LEU A 3 -10.78 -4.38 -24.05
CA LEU A 3 -9.51 -5.02 -24.36
C LEU A 3 -8.40 -4.35 -23.55
N VAL A 4 -7.63 -5.16 -22.83
CA VAL A 4 -6.48 -4.69 -22.05
C VAL A 4 -5.22 -5.37 -22.56
N SER A 5 -4.19 -4.58 -22.84
CA SER A 5 -2.92 -5.09 -23.34
C SER A 5 -2.22 -5.92 -22.25
N LYS A 6 -1.47 -6.95 -22.66
CA LYS A 6 -0.70 -7.80 -21.72
C LYS A 6 0.29 -6.98 -20.88
N SER A 7 0.90 -5.96 -21.48
CA SER A 7 1.86 -5.06 -20.81
C SER A 7 1.20 -4.25 -19.68
N GLU A 8 0.05 -3.63 -19.94
CA GLU A 8 -0.71 -2.86 -18.95
C GLU A 8 -1.19 -3.75 -17.80
N LYS A 9 -1.66 -4.96 -18.12
CA LYS A 9 -2.06 -5.94 -17.11
C LYS A 9 -0.90 -6.34 -16.22
N ARG A 10 0.28 -6.60 -16.81
CA ARG A 10 1.51 -6.91 -16.06
C ARG A 10 1.92 -5.77 -15.14
N GLN A 11 1.83 -4.52 -15.61
CA GLN A 11 2.14 -3.33 -14.81
C GLN A 11 1.22 -3.21 -13.58
N ILE A 12 -0.09 -3.43 -13.74
CA ILE A 12 -1.04 -3.39 -12.63
C ILE A 12 -0.73 -4.50 -11.60
N TYR A 13 -0.40 -5.70 -12.06
CA TYR A 13 -0.09 -6.82 -11.16
C TYR A 13 1.22 -6.59 -10.42
N GLN A 14 2.23 -6.02 -11.08
CA GLN A 14 3.49 -5.66 -10.44
C GLN A 14 3.29 -4.59 -9.37
N TYR A 15 2.44 -3.58 -9.65
CA TYR A 15 2.09 -2.56 -8.66
C TYR A 15 1.36 -3.16 -7.45
N LEU A 16 0.35 -4.00 -7.69
CA LEU A 16 -0.40 -4.68 -6.64
C LEU A 16 0.48 -5.60 -5.80
N LEU A 17 1.45 -6.30 -6.38
CA LEU A 17 2.38 -7.14 -5.63
C LEU A 17 3.36 -6.31 -4.80
N LYS A 18 3.77 -5.14 -5.29
CA LYS A 18 4.69 -4.23 -4.59
C LYS A 18 4.01 -3.58 -3.39
N GLU A 19 2.90 -2.88 -3.62
CA GLU A 19 2.22 -2.07 -2.60
C GLU A 19 1.21 -2.89 -1.78
N GLY A 20 0.65 -3.96 -2.36
CA GLY A 20 -0.37 -4.81 -1.74
C GLY A 20 -1.78 -4.20 -1.70
N THR A 21 -1.91 -2.89 -1.93
CA THR A 21 -3.18 -2.17 -1.99
C THR A 21 -3.27 -1.34 -3.26
N LEU A 22 -4.50 -1.04 -3.69
CA LEU A 22 -4.75 -0.15 -4.82
C LEU A 22 -6.02 0.65 -4.57
N VAL A 23 -5.95 1.96 -4.82
CA VAL A 23 -7.08 2.87 -4.64
C VAL A 23 -7.45 3.42 -6.00
N VAL A 24 -8.74 3.41 -6.36
CA VAL A 24 -9.20 3.81 -7.68
C VAL A 24 -10.44 4.68 -7.55
N ARG A 25 -10.42 5.89 -8.12
CA ARG A 25 -11.62 6.71 -8.23
C ARG A 25 -12.60 6.09 -9.22
N LYS A 26 -13.90 6.09 -8.93
CA LYS A 26 -15.00 5.66 -9.82
C LYS A 26 -15.23 6.71 -10.91
N ASP A 27 -14.25 6.88 -11.79
CA ASP A 27 -14.32 7.74 -12.96
C ASP A 27 -13.72 7.03 -14.18
N ALA A 28 -14.54 6.74 -15.18
CA ALA A 28 -14.09 6.01 -16.36
C ALA A 28 -13.44 6.91 -17.42
N GLY A 29 -13.63 8.22 -17.34
CA GLY A 29 -13.10 9.20 -18.30
C GLY A 29 -11.65 9.59 -18.01
N LEU A 30 -11.16 9.31 -16.80
CA LEU A 30 -9.81 9.65 -16.39
C LEU A 30 -8.76 8.92 -17.25
N PRO A 31 -7.92 9.64 -18.02
CA PRO A 31 -7.02 9.04 -19.00
C PRO A 31 -5.86 8.30 -18.35
N ARG A 32 -5.48 8.66 -17.11
CA ARG A 32 -4.39 8.04 -16.35
C ARG A 32 -4.76 7.99 -14.87
N HIS A 33 -4.36 6.91 -14.21
CA HIS A 33 -4.42 6.80 -12.76
C HIS A 33 -3.26 7.57 -12.10
N GLN A 34 -3.38 7.88 -10.81
CA GLN A 34 -2.41 8.71 -10.07
C GLN A 34 -1.05 8.02 -9.95
N ASP A 35 -1.04 6.74 -9.57
CA ASP A 35 0.19 5.99 -9.32
C ASP A 35 0.65 5.14 -10.52
N ILE A 36 -0.27 4.84 -11.45
CA ILE A 36 -0.04 3.93 -12.56
C ILE A 36 -0.33 4.66 -13.87
N ALA A 37 0.62 4.61 -14.80
CA ALA A 37 0.48 5.18 -16.15
C ALA A 37 -0.47 4.36 -17.07
N VAL A 38 -1.58 3.85 -16.53
CA VAL A 38 -2.60 3.08 -17.23
C VAL A 38 -3.96 3.80 -17.09
N PRO A 39 -4.82 3.77 -18.12
CA PRO A 39 -6.16 4.35 -18.04
C PRO A 39 -7.00 3.73 -16.92
N ASN A 40 -7.77 4.57 -16.24
CA ASN A 40 -8.51 4.16 -15.05
C ASN A 40 -9.58 3.09 -15.34
N LEU A 41 -10.22 3.19 -16.51
CA LEU A 41 -11.17 2.19 -16.99
C LEU A 41 -10.56 0.77 -17.02
N LYS A 42 -9.33 0.63 -17.52
CA LYS A 42 -8.68 -0.68 -17.64
C LYS A 42 -8.37 -1.26 -16.25
N ILE A 43 -7.95 -0.41 -15.32
CA ILE A 43 -7.70 -0.79 -13.92
C ILE A 43 -9.00 -1.30 -13.28
N MET A 44 -10.10 -0.54 -13.39
CA MET A 44 -11.41 -0.95 -12.85
C MET A 44 -11.88 -2.29 -13.42
N MET A 45 -11.73 -2.52 -14.73
CA MET A 45 -12.13 -3.78 -15.36
C MET A 45 -11.25 -4.96 -14.91
N ILE A 46 -9.94 -4.75 -14.74
CA ILE A 46 -9.03 -5.78 -14.21
C ILE A 46 -9.40 -6.11 -12.75
N CYS A 47 -9.55 -5.09 -11.90
CA CYS A 47 -9.90 -5.31 -10.50
C CYS A 47 -11.26 -6.02 -10.36
N LYS A 48 -12.24 -5.68 -11.21
CA LYS A 48 -13.52 -6.41 -11.28
C LYS A 48 -13.32 -7.90 -11.60
N SER A 49 -12.45 -8.23 -12.55
CA SER A 49 -12.09 -9.62 -12.87
C SER A 49 -11.30 -10.33 -11.76
N LEU A 50 -10.49 -9.60 -10.98
CA LEU A 50 -9.73 -10.17 -9.87
C LEU A 50 -10.63 -10.45 -8.67
N LYS A 51 -11.57 -9.53 -8.40
CA LYS A 51 -12.61 -9.69 -7.39
C LYS A 51 -13.49 -10.91 -7.66
N SER A 52 -13.93 -11.11 -8.90
CA SER A 52 -14.77 -12.28 -9.25
C SER A 52 -14.05 -13.61 -9.05
N ARG A 53 -12.71 -13.61 -9.02
CA ARG A 53 -11.87 -14.79 -8.73
C ARG A 53 -11.53 -14.93 -7.24
N GLY A 54 -11.96 -14.00 -6.38
CA GLY A 54 -11.64 -14.01 -4.95
C GLY A 54 -10.17 -13.71 -4.62
N LEU A 55 -9.43 -13.10 -5.54
CA LEU A 55 -8.00 -12.78 -5.35
C LEU A 55 -7.79 -11.45 -4.60
N ILE A 56 -8.79 -10.58 -4.63
CA ILE A 56 -8.76 -9.23 -4.06
C ILE A 56 -10.08 -8.98 -3.35
N GLU A 57 -10.01 -8.29 -2.21
CA GLU A 57 -11.17 -7.71 -1.54
C GLU A 57 -11.40 -6.27 -1.98
N GLU A 58 -12.65 -5.90 -2.22
CA GLU A 58 -13.05 -4.55 -2.64
C GLU A 58 -13.92 -3.91 -1.56
N LYS A 59 -13.58 -2.69 -1.17
CA LYS A 59 -14.46 -1.78 -0.41
C LYS A 59 -14.75 -0.55 -1.25
N PHE A 60 -16.02 -0.15 -1.34
CA PHE A 60 -16.43 1.04 -2.07
C PHE A 60 -16.93 2.11 -1.10
N ASN A 61 -16.39 3.31 -1.18
CA ASN A 61 -16.79 4.43 -0.33
C ASN A 61 -16.55 5.77 -1.04
N TRP A 62 -17.50 6.72 -0.99
CA TRP A 62 -17.36 8.09 -1.52
C TRP A 62 -16.85 8.17 -2.97
N GLN A 63 -17.34 7.30 -3.86
CA GLN A 63 -16.85 7.18 -5.25
C GLN A 63 -15.39 6.73 -5.39
N TRP A 64 -14.85 6.05 -4.38
CA TRP A 64 -13.55 5.41 -4.42
C TRP A 64 -13.67 3.91 -4.19
N PHE A 65 -12.93 3.14 -4.97
CA PHE A 65 -12.71 1.72 -4.78
C PHE A 65 -11.38 1.52 -4.07
N TYR A 66 -11.42 0.80 -2.97
CA TYR A 66 -10.26 0.37 -2.20
C TYR A 66 -10.11 -1.13 -2.39
N TYR A 67 -8.97 -1.53 -2.95
CA TYR A 67 -8.63 -2.92 -3.23
C TYR A 67 -7.54 -3.40 -2.28
N TYR A 68 -7.78 -4.55 -1.65
CA TYR A 68 -6.84 -5.22 -0.76
C TYR A 68 -6.47 -6.58 -1.36
N LEU A 69 -5.18 -6.85 -1.48
CA LEU A 69 -4.69 -8.11 -2.02
C LEU A 69 -4.75 -9.22 -0.96
N ASN A 70 -5.40 -10.34 -1.30
CA ASN A 70 -5.47 -11.51 -0.42
C ASN A 70 -4.24 -12.42 -0.60
N GLU A 71 -4.01 -13.33 0.35
CA GLU A 71 -2.92 -14.33 0.27
C GLU A 71 -2.99 -15.18 -1.02
N LYS A 72 -4.20 -15.61 -1.40
CA LYS A 72 -4.43 -16.32 -2.67
C LYS A 72 -4.09 -15.46 -3.89
N GLY A 73 -4.34 -14.15 -3.79
CA GLY A 73 -4.00 -13.17 -4.82
C GLY A 73 -2.50 -13.02 -5.01
N ILE A 74 -1.73 -13.04 -3.92
CA ILE A 74 -0.26 -12.99 -3.96
C ILE A 74 0.30 -14.18 -4.74
N LEU A 75 -0.15 -15.40 -4.42
CA LEU A 75 0.27 -16.61 -5.13
C LEU A 75 -0.05 -16.55 -6.63
N ALA A 76 -1.27 -16.15 -6.98
CA ALA A 76 -1.69 -16.03 -8.38
C ALA A 76 -0.91 -14.96 -9.16
N MET A 77 -0.53 -13.85 -8.51
CA MET A 77 0.30 -12.82 -9.14
C MET A 77 1.74 -13.27 -9.33
N CYS A 78 2.31 -13.99 -8.35
CA CYS A 78 3.64 -14.59 -8.48
C CYS A 78 3.71 -15.60 -9.63
N GLU A 79 2.69 -16.47 -9.75
CA GLU A 79 2.57 -17.41 -10.87
C GLU A 79 2.49 -16.67 -12.22
N TYR A 80 1.68 -15.60 -12.29
CA TYR A 80 1.55 -14.81 -13.52
C TYR A 80 2.84 -14.05 -13.90
N LEU A 81 3.61 -13.59 -12.91
CA LEU A 81 4.84 -12.83 -13.12
C LEU A 81 6.08 -13.71 -13.27
N GLY A 82 5.99 -15.01 -12.95
CA GLY A 82 7.12 -15.94 -12.94
C GLY A 82 8.09 -15.70 -11.78
N LEU A 83 7.61 -15.13 -10.68
CA LEU A 83 8.42 -14.82 -9.49
C LEU A 83 8.27 -15.93 -8.44
N PRO A 84 9.30 -16.21 -7.61
CA PRO A 84 9.19 -17.16 -6.51
C PRO A 84 8.16 -16.68 -5.47
N SER A 85 7.40 -17.61 -4.89
CA SER A 85 6.24 -17.38 -4.01
C SER A 85 6.53 -16.67 -2.68
N ASN A 86 7.81 -16.41 -2.36
CA ASN A 86 8.22 -15.81 -1.09
C ASN A 86 8.10 -14.27 -1.07
N ILE A 87 7.79 -13.62 -2.19
CA ILE A 87 7.70 -12.16 -2.26
C ILE A 87 6.42 -11.69 -1.59
N ARG A 88 6.57 -11.02 -0.44
CA ARG A 88 5.46 -10.40 0.27
C ARG A 88 5.33 -8.91 -0.10
N PRO A 89 4.09 -8.42 -0.27
CA PRO A 89 3.82 -6.99 -0.42
C PRO A 89 4.32 -6.17 0.77
N ASP A 90 4.52 -4.87 0.55
CA ASP A 90 5.03 -3.95 1.57
C ASP A 90 4.15 -3.85 2.82
N ILE A 91 2.83 -4.12 2.70
CA ILE A 91 1.88 -4.18 3.83
C ILE A 91 2.39 -5.06 4.99
N TYR A 92 3.08 -6.16 4.67
CA TYR A 92 3.56 -7.12 5.67
C TYR A 92 4.90 -6.71 6.28
N LYS A 93 5.58 -5.71 5.72
CA LYS A 93 6.77 -5.14 6.35
C LYS A 93 6.26 -4.21 7.43
N ALA A 94 6.39 -4.65 8.68
CA ALA A 94 6.02 -3.83 9.82
C ALA A 94 6.62 -2.43 9.64
N PRO A 95 5.84 -1.34 9.79
CA PRO A 95 6.44 -0.02 9.84
C PRO A 95 7.50 -0.09 10.93
N ALA A 96 8.72 0.35 10.63
CA ALA A 96 9.74 0.51 11.64
C ALA A 96 9.18 1.52 12.65
N VAL A 97 8.54 1.02 13.71
CA VAL A 97 8.18 1.81 14.87
C VAL A 97 9.51 2.39 15.30
N LYS A 98 9.73 3.67 15.00
CA LYS A 98 10.84 4.41 15.57
C LYS A 98 10.58 4.34 17.05
N LYS A 99 11.22 3.38 17.74
CA LYS A 99 11.26 3.34 19.20
C LYS A 99 11.54 4.79 19.59
N PRO A 100 10.71 5.43 20.44
CA PRO A 100 11.05 6.73 20.97
C PRO A 100 12.50 6.61 21.44
N ARG A 101 13.41 7.42 20.88
CA ARG A 101 14.74 7.52 21.46
C ARG A 101 14.48 7.93 22.90
N GLU A 102 14.70 6.99 23.81
CA GLU A 102 14.67 7.26 25.24
C GLU A 102 15.82 8.22 25.46
N ASN A 103 15.52 9.51 25.33
CA ASN A 103 16.53 10.54 25.43
C ASN A 103 17.12 10.47 26.83
N GLU A 104 18.44 10.44 26.84
CA GLU A 104 19.40 10.69 27.91
C GLU A 104 19.22 12.06 28.62
N ASP A 105 18.00 12.57 28.76
CA ASP A 105 17.69 13.89 29.33
C ASP A 105 17.53 13.87 30.86
N ARG A 106 17.78 12.74 31.54
CA ARG A 106 17.77 12.67 33.02
C ARG A 106 19.11 13.03 33.68
N VAL A 107 20.21 13.15 32.95
CA VAL A 107 21.55 13.38 33.56
C VAL A 107 22.01 14.85 33.48
N ARG A 108 21.29 15.73 32.77
CA ARG A 108 21.67 17.15 32.61
C ARG A 108 20.99 18.15 33.56
N ARG A 109 20.17 17.71 34.53
CA ARG A 109 19.68 18.61 35.62
C ARG A 109 20.61 18.56 36.83
N GLY A 110 21.89 18.81 36.59
CA GLY A 110 22.85 19.18 37.63
C GLY A 110 23.05 20.68 37.61
N GLY A 111 22.75 21.36 38.73
CA GLY A 111 23.35 22.65 39.06
C GLY A 111 22.54 23.89 38.75
N PHE A 112 21.63 24.28 39.63
CA PHE A 112 21.38 25.70 39.92
C PHE A 112 21.27 25.88 41.43
N GLY A 113 22.33 26.42 42.02
CA GLY A 113 22.36 26.84 43.41
C GLY A 113 21.31 27.92 43.68
N ARG A 114 20.58 27.76 44.79
CA ARG A 114 19.90 28.86 45.47
C ARG A 114 20.46 28.94 46.87
N GLY A 115 21.00 30.12 47.16
CA GLY A 115 21.92 30.39 48.24
C GLY A 115 21.30 30.49 49.63
N LEU A 116 22.23 30.60 50.59
CA LEU A 116 22.01 30.94 51.97
C LEU A 116 21.31 32.31 52.14
N LYS A 117 20.31 32.34 53.03
CA LYS A 117 20.03 33.38 54.04
C LYS A 117 18.97 32.78 54.97
N LYS A 118 19.29 32.35 56.20
CA LYS A 118 19.61 33.09 57.42
C LYS A 118 18.43 33.95 57.91
N GLU A 119 17.66 33.36 58.84
CA GLU A 119 16.98 33.98 59.98
C GLU A 119 16.93 32.96 61.12
#